data_AF-A0A8J5CQY6-F1
#
_entry.id   AF-A0A8J5CQY6-F1
#
_cell.length_a   1.000
_cell.length_b   1.000
_cell.length_c   1.000
_cell.angle_alpha   90.00
_cell.angle_beta   90.00
_cell.angle_gamma   90.00
#
_symmetry.space_group_name_H-M   'P 1'
#
loop_
_entity.id
_entity.type
_entity.pdbx_description
1 polymer ?
#
loop_
_entity_poly.entity_id
_entity_poly.type
_entity_poly.pdbx_seq_one_letter_code
_entity_poly.pdbx_strand_id
1 'polypeptide(L)'
;MWMSSTLAADAPANDLQFMKDMMKFKRTDPEIAQAVLQKLVNHKWYLTQEVVPFALFGSRLSDKEKAGHCCQAARHWKPDSFRRGKPMFPQVTAKTTLADLVGPESHLLLDPLALSMTGFCNLWRHGKE
;
A
#
# COMPACT_ATOMS: atom_id res chain seq x y z
N MET A 1 10.33 -3.14 -7.55
CA MET A 1 10.71 -1.84 -6.93
C MET A 1 10.15 -0.71 -7.78
N TRP A 2 9.88 0.50 -7.27
CA TRP A 2 9.33 1.61 -8.08
C TRP A 2 10.15 1.90 -9.34
N MET A 3 11.48 1.71 -9.30
CA MET A 3 12.37 1.87 -10.46
C MET A 3 12.04 0.90 -11.62
N SER A 4 11.43 -0.24 -11.33
CA SER A 4 10.94 -1.20 -12.32
C SER A 4 9.45 -1.04 -12.61
N SER A 5 8.79 -0.05 -12.00
CA SER A 5 7.35 0.19 -12.14
C SER A 5 7.16 1.29 -13.16
N THR A 6 6.62 0.94 -14.34
CA THR A 6 6.25 1.93 -15.36
C THR A 6 5.12 2.84 -14.90
N LEU A 7 4.34 2.39 -13.91
CA LEU A 7 3.23 3.12 -13.32
C LEU A 7 3.43 3.29 -11.81
N ALA A 8 3.21 4.50 -11.31
CA ALA A 8 3.24 4.81 -9.87
C ALA A 8 2.21 3.99 -9.08
N ALA A 9 1.09 3.62 -9.72
CA ALA A 9 0.04 2.81 -9.12
C ALA A 9 0.53 1.41 -8.70
N ASP A 10 1.49 0.83 -9.42
CA ASP A 10 2.03 -0.50 -9.08
C ASP A 10 3.18 -0.43 -8.07
N ALA A 11 3.70 0.76 -7.78
CA ALA A 11 4.85 0.94 -6.90
C ALA A 11 4.63 0.42 -5.46
N PRO A 12 3.48 0.67 -4.79
CA PRO A 12 3.24 0.13 -3.45
C PRO A 12 3.33 -1.40 -3.41
N ALA A 13 2.69 -2.09 -4.36
CA ALA A 13 2.70 -3.54 -4.44
C ALA A 13 4.11 -4.08 -4.70
N ASN A 14 4.82 -3.46 -5.65
CA ASN A 14 6.18 -3.82 -6.02
C ASN A 14 7.18 -3.65 -4.88
N ASP A 15 7.08 -2.55 -4.14
CA ASP A 15 8.01 -2.24 -3.04
C ASP A 15 7.73 -3.14 -1.83
N LEU A 16 6.46 -3.38 -1.48
CA LEU A 16 6.11 -4.30 -0.41
C LEU A 16 6.57 -5.72 -0.71
N GLN A 17 6.31 -6.20 -1.93
CA GLN A 17 6.71 -7.54 -2.34
C GLN A 17 8.23 -7.71 -2.30
N PHE A 18 8.97 -6.74 -2.84
CA PHE A 18 10.43 -6.78 -2.82
C PHE A 18 11.00 -6.74 -1.40
N MET A 19 10.45 -5.92 -0.51
CA MET A 19 10.84 -5.92 0.91
C MET A 19 10.62 -7.30 1.56
N LYS A 20 9.48 -7.94 1.30
CA LYS A 20 9.19 -9.29 1.81
C LYS A 20 10.16 -10.34 1.26
N ASP A 21 10.50 -10.24 -0.02
CA ASP A 21 11.43 -11.17 -0.65
C ASP A 21 12.84 -11.03 -0.07
N MET A 22 13.29 -9.80 0.21
CA MET A 22 14.56 -9.56 0.92
C MET A 22 14.52 -10.06 2.38
N MET A 23 13.40 -9.95 3.08
CA MET A 23 13.24 -10.54 4.42
C MET A 23 13.36 -12.06 4.40
N LYS A 24 12.85 -12.73 3.36
CA LYS A 24 13.01 -14.18 3.18
C LYS A 24 14.43 -14.53 2.77
N PHE A 25 15.02 -13.76 1.85
CA PHE A 25 16.38 -13.94 1.33
C PHE A 25 17.44 -13.78 2.42
N LYS A 26 17.13 -13.09 3.51
CA LYS A 26 17.99 -13.02 4.71
C LYS A 26 18.41 -14.39 5.25
N ARG A 27 17.65 -15.47 4.98
CA ARG A 27 18.03 -16.86 5.31
C ARG A 27 19.16 -17.42 4.45
N THR A 28 19.33 -16.87 3.25
CA THR A 28 20.36 -17.27 2.28
C THR A 28 21.61 -16.43 2.44
N ASP A 29 21.44 -15.11 2.44
CA ASP A 29 22.53 -14.16 2.67
C ASP A 29 22.04 -13.01 3.55
N PRO A 30 22.38 -13.01 4.85
CA PRO A 30 21.92 -11.99 5.77
C PRO A 30 22.58 -10.64 5.56
N GLU A 31 23.81 -10.60 5.04
CA GLU A 31 24.57 -9.36 4.85
C GLU A 31 24.00 -8.56 3.68
N ILE A 32 23.86 -9.20 2.52
CA ILE A 32 23.26 -8.57 1.34
C ILE A 32 21.82 -8.18 1.62
N ALA A 33 21.02 -9.08 2.21
CA ALA A 33 19.63 -8.77 2.55
C ALA A 33 19.53 -7.55 3.48
N GLN A 34 20.39 -7.46 4.49
CA GLN A 34 20.39 -6.34 5.42
C GLN A 34 20.80 -5.03 4.75
N ALA A 35 21.84 -5.04 3.90
CA ALA A 35 22.26 -3.87 3.15
C ALA A 35 21.15 -3.35 2.21
N VAL A 36 20.47 -4.25 1.49
CA VAL A 36 19.35 -3.90 0.61
C VAL A 36 18.17 -3.36 1.42
N LEU A 37 17.79 -4.02 2.51
CA LEU A 37 16.69 -3.56 3.38
C LEU A 37 16.96 -2.17 3.97
N GLN A 38 18.22 -1.86 4.35
CA GLN A 38 18.60 -0.53 4.81
C GLN A 38 18.43 0.54 3.72
N LYS A 39 18.75 0.22 2.46
CA LYS A 39 18.53 1.14 1.33
C LYS A 39 17.06 1.30 0.98
N LEU A 40 16.27 0.23 1.08
CA LEU A 40 14.82 0.26 0.84
C LEU A 40 14.06 1.15 1.84
N VAL A 41 14.62 1.45 3.01
CA VAL A 41 14.03 2.43 3.93
C VAL A 41 13.80 3.79 3.25
N ASN A 42 14.67 4.17 2.31
CA ASN A 42 14.54 5.42 1.55
C ASN A 42 13.43 5.36 0.47
N HIS A 43 12.92 4.17 0.15
CA HIS A 43 11.85 3.95 -0.82
C HIS A 43 10.49 3.70 -0.16
N LYS A 44 10.37 3.85 1.16
CA LYS A 44 9.11 3.65 1.90
C LYS A 44 8.01 4.66 1.59
N TRP A 45 8.28 5.66 0.74
CA TRP A 45 7.29 6.67 0.36
C TRP A 45 6.02 6.09 -0.25
N TYR A 46 6.13 5.01 -1.02
CA TYR A 46 4.95 4.33 -1.60
C TYR A 46 4.21 3.42 -0.63
N LEU A 47 4.75 3.22 0.58
CA LEU A 47 4.15 2.38 1.62
C LEU A 47 3.49 3.22 2.72
N THR A 48 3.48 4.55 2.61
CA THR A 48 2.82 5.40 3.60
C THR A 48 1.31 5.38 3.41
N GLN A 49 0.56 5.72 4.46
CA GLN A 49 -0.90 5.72 4.43
C GLN A 49 -1.46 6.63 3.33
N GLU A 50 -0.80 7.75 3.09
CA GLU A 50 -1.18 8.75 2.08
C GLU A 50 -1.10 8.19 0.66
N VAL A 51 -0.11 7.34 0.37
CA VAL A 51 0.28 6.94 -1.00
C VAL A 51 -0.14 5.50 -1.33
N VAL A 52 -0.25 4.61 -0.33
CA VAL A 52 -0.68 3.23 -0.55
C VAL A 52 -2.02 3.07 -1.30
N PRO A 53 -3.00 4.01 -1.21
CA PRO A 53 -4.22 3.94 -2.02
C PRO A 53 -4.00 3.97 -3.53
N PHE A 54 -2.85 4.46 -4.03
CA PHE A 54 -2.54 4.39 -5.47
C PHE A 54 -2.58 2.97 -6.02
N ALA A 55 -2.34 1.96 -5.17
CA ALA A 55 -2.39 0.56 -5.55
C ALA A 55 -3.77 0.13 -6.09
N LEU A 56 -4.86 0.82 -5.73
CA LEU A 56 -6.20 0.57 -6.27
C LEU A 56 -6.28 0.74 -7.80
N PHE A 57 -5.46 1.64 -8.35
CA PHE A 57 -5.40 1.93 -9.78
C PHE A 57 -4.39 1.06 -10.53
N GLY A 58 -3.64 0.21 -9.80
CA GLY A 58 -2.67 -0.70 -10.37
C GLY A 58 -3.30 -1.98 -10.91
N SER A 59 -2.54 -2.69 -11.74
CA SER A 59 -2.93 -4.03 -12.24
C SER A 59 -2.39 -5.17 -11.37
N ARG A 60 -1.52 -4.84 -10.40
CA ARG A 60 -0.86 -5.79 -9.49
C ARG A 60 -1.77 -6.41 -8.43
N LEU A 61 -2.92 -5.79 -8.15
CA LEU A 61 -3.86 -6.22 -7.12
C LEU A 61 -5.10 -6.84 -7.76
N SER A 62 -5.52 -7.99 -7.24
CA SER A 62 -6.83 -8.56 -7.56
C SER A 62 -7.97 -7.71 -7.01
N ASP A 63 -9.16 -7.85 -7.58
CA ASP A 63 -10.35 -7.12 -7.11
C ASP A 63 -10.67 -7.41 -5.64
N LYS A 64 -10.39 -8.63 -5.17
CA LYS A 64 -10.52 -9.00 -3.76
C LYS A 64 -9.57 -8.21 -2.87
N GLU A 65 -8.33 -8.02 -3.29
CA GLU A 65 -7.36 -7.22 -2.52
C GLU A 65 -7.71 -5.74 -2.55
N LYS A 66 -8.15 -5.21 -3.70
CA LYS A 66 -8.66 -3.84 -3.83
C LYS A 66 -9.89 -3.62 -2.93
N ALA A 67 -10.81 -4.56 -2.87
CA ALA A 67 -11.93 -4.52 -1.94
C ALA A 67 -11.45 -4.54 -0.48
N GLY A 68 -10.43 -5.33 -0.15
CA GLY A 68 -9.79 -5.35 1.17
C GLY A 68 -9.21 -3.98 1.57
N HIS A 69 -8.55 -3.30 0.63
CA HIS A 69 -8.08 -1.93 0.82
C HIS A 69 -9.21 -0.94 1.13
N CYS A 70 -10.26 -0.95 0.31
CA CYS A 70 -11.41 -0.08 0.52
C CYS A 70 -12.09 -0.39 1.86
N CYS A 71 -12.36 -1.66 2.16
CA CYS A 71 -13.02 -1.99 3.41
C CYS A 71 -12.11 -1.71 4.63
N GLN A 72 -10.78 -1.62 4.48
CA GLN A 72 -9.89 -1.09 5.54
C GLN A 72 -9.96 0.42 5.69
N ALA A 73 -9.93 1.19 4.61
CA ALA A 73 -10.10 2.64 4.71
C ALA A 73 -11.47 3.00 5.31
N ALA A 74 -12.53 2.24 4.99
CA ALA A 74 -13.87 2.46 5.54
C ALA A 74 -13.96 2.27 7.06
N ARG A 75 -13.01 1.54 7.66
CA ARG A 75 -12.93 1.34 9.11
C ARG A 75 -12.21 2.48 9.83
N HIS A 76 -11.43 3.26 9.09
CA HIS A 76 -10.73 4.40 9.65
C HIS A 76 -11.63 5.64 9.60
N TRP A 77 -11.51 6.48 10.62
CA TRP A 77 -12.16 7.78 10.62
C TRP A 77 -11.46 8.69 9.61
N LYS A 78 -12.24 9.57 8.98
CA LYS A 78 -11.72 10.61 8.09
C LYS A 78 -11.21 11.79 8.93
N PRO A 79 -9.95 12.23 8.76
CA PRO A 79 -9.44 13.38 9.46
C PRO A 79 -9.93 14.71 8.89
N ASP A 80 -10.18 15.69 9.77
CA ASP A 80 -10.55 17.07 9.41
C ASP A 80 -9.40 17.80 8.71
N SER A 81 -8.16 17.38 8.98
CA SER A 81 -6.96 17.88 8.33
C SER A 81 -5.91 16.77 8.20
N PHE A 82 -5.17 16.80 7.10
CA PHE A 82 -4.09 15.85 6.84
C PHE A 82 -2.74 16.40 7.29
N ARG A 83 -1.80 15.50 7.60
CA ARG A 83 -0.47 15.91 8.03
C ARG A 83 0.29 16.58 6.89
N ARG A 84 1.07 17.60 7.25
CA ARG A 84 1.97 18.30 6.33
C ARG A 84 3.42 17.94 6.66
N GLY A 85 4.25 17.87 5.63
CA GLY A 85 5.68 17.58 5.76
C GLY A 85 6.01 16.10 5.52
N LYS A 86 7.05 15.61 6.20
CA LYS A 86 7.57 14.25 5.98
C LYS A 86 6.55 13.21 6.47
N PRO A 87 6.15 12.24 5.63
CA PRO A 87 5.18 11.24 6.03
C PRO A 87 5.76 10.27 7.06
N MET A 88 4.87 9.62 7.81
CA MET A 88 5.28 8.54 8.70
C MET A 88 5.47 7.25 7.92
N PHE A 89 6.66 6.68 8.04
CA PHE A 89 6.97 5.41 7.40
C PHE A 89 6.52 4.23 8.25
N PRO A 90 5.82 3.24 7.68
CA PRO A 90 5.38 2.08 8.43
C PRO A 90 6.55 1.16 8.80
N GLN A 91 6.30 0.33 9.83
CA GLN A 91 7.07 -0.87 10.09
C GLN A 91 6.49 -2.02 9.28
N VAL A 92 7.25 -2.47 8.29
CA VAL A 92 6.85 -3.57 7.41
C VAL A 92 7.44 -4.87 7.95
N THR A 93 6.63 -5.91 7.97
CA THR A 93 7.03 -7.28 8.33
C THR A 93 6.70 -8.24 7.18
N ALA A 94 7.18 -9.48 7.28
CA ALA A 94 6.86 -10.52 6.29
C ALA A 94 5.34 -10.77 6.15
N LYS A 95 4.54 -10.46 7.18
CA LYS A 95 3.09 -10.67 7.21
C LYS A 95 2.28 -9.47 6.72
N THR A 96 2.89 -8.27 6.73
CA THR A 96 2.22 -7.02 6.36
C THR A 96 1.62 -7.11 4.96
N THR A 97 0.32 -6.88 4.83
CA THR A 97 -0.36 -6.71 3.54
C THR A 97 -0.44 -5.22 3.19
N LEU A 98 -0.74 -4.90 1.93
CA LEU A 98 -0.94 -3.49 1.55
C LEU A 98 -2.19 -2.89 2.24
N ALA A 99 -3.21 -3.69 2.52
CA ALA A 99 -4.39 -3.25 3.27
C ALA A 99 -4.06 -2.88 4.72
N ASP A 100 -3.05 -3.52 5.34
CA ASP A 100 -2.59 -3.18 6.71
C ASP A 100 -1.90 -1.81 6.78
N LEU A 101 -1.49 -1.26 5.62
CA LEU A 101 -0.85 0.05 5.53
C LEU A 101 -1.86 1.19 5.29
N VAL A 102 -3.14 0.86 5.11
CA VAL A 102 -4.22 1.84 4.97
C VAL A 102 -4.59 2.38 6.35
N GLY A 103 -4.73 3.70 6.45
CA GLY A 103 -5.10 4.37 7.71
C GLY A 103 -5.79 5.71 7.47
N PRO A 104 -5.95 6.56 8.51
CA PRO A 104 -6.71 7.81 8.39
C PRO A 104 -6.20 8.74 7.29
N GLU A 105 -4.88 8.79 7.07
CA GLU A 105 -4.28 9.65 6.03
C GLU A 105 -4.53 9.14 4.60
N SER A 106 -5.01 7.90 4.43
CA SER A 106 -5.41 7.37 3.12
C SER A 106 -6.58 8.12 2.50
N HIS A 107 -7.40 8.77 3.33
CA HIS A 107 -8.48 9.65 2.87
C HIS A 107 -7.99 10.84 2.04
N LEU A 108 -6.71 11.22 2.15
CA LEU A 108 -6.10 12.30 1.38
C LEU A 108 -6.26 12.06 -0.13
N LEU A 109 -6.08 10.81 -0.58
CA LEU A 109 -6.25 10.42 -1.98
C LEU A 109 -7.63 9.83 -2.28
N LEU A 110 -8.24 9.12 -1.33
CA LEU A 110 -9.51 8.42 -1.58
C LEU A 110 -10.69 9.38 -1.73
N ASP A 111 -10.74 10.45 -0.93
CA ASP A 111 -11.89 11.35 -0.92
C ASP A 111 -12.02 12.20 -2.20
N PRO A 112 -10.94 12.83 -2.73
CA PRO A 112 -11.02 13.56 -4.01
C PRO A 112 -11.43 12.67 -5.19
N LEU A 113 -11.11 11.39 -5.13
CA LEU A 113 -11.41 10.43 -6.19
C LEU A 113 -12.87 9.95 -6.16
N ALA A 114 -13.70 10.53 -5.28
CA ALA A 114 -15.10 10.17 -5.08
C ALA A 114 -15.30 8.64 -4.95
N LEU A 115 -14.27 7.94 -4.46
CA LEU A 115 -14.33 6.53 -4.10
C LEU A 115 -15.15 6.48 -2.80
N SER A 116 -16.46 6.62 -2.94
CA SER A 116 -17.37 6.42 -1.82
C SER A 116 -17.08 5.02 -1.30
N MET A 117 -16.59 5.00 -0.06
CA MET A 117 -16.18 3.80 0.66
C MET A 117 -17.30 2.74 0.72
N THR A 118 -18.54 3.21 0.57
CA THR A 118 -19.77 2.42 0.48
C THR A 118 -20.08 1.90 -0.93
N GLY A 119 -19.74 2.62 -2.00
CA GLY A 119 -19.97 2.19 -3.38
C GLY A 119 -19.01 1.09 -3.85
N PHE A 120 -17.72 1.17 -3.47
CA PHE A 120 -16.71 0.22 -3.95
C PHE A 120 -16.78 -1.18 -3.30
N CYS A 121 -17.10 -1.30 -2.00
CA CYS A 121 -17.31 -2.64 -1.40
C CYS A 121 -18.61 -3.32 -1.92
N ASN A 122 -19.46 -2.62 -2.71
CA ASN A 122 -20.66 -3.17 -3.35
C ASN A 122 -20.45 -3.50 -4.84
N LEU A 123 -19.69 -2.68 -5.59
CA LEU A 123 -19.37 -2.93 -7.00
C LEU A 123 -18.65 -4.27 -7.24
N TRP A 124 -17.77 -4.69 -6.33
CA TRP A 124 -17.00 -5.94 -6.47
C TRP A 124 -17.62 -7.14 -5.74
N ARG A 125 -18.73 -6.93 -5.03
CA ARG A 125 -19.49 -8.02 -4.41
C ARG A 125 -20.47 -8.67 -5.38
N HIS A 126 -20.86 -7.95 -6.44
CA HIS A 126 -21.84 -8.39 -7.43
C HIS A 126 -21.24 -8.71 -8.82
N GLY A 127 -19.93 -8.64 -9.01
CA GLY A 127 -19.24 -9.03 -10.26
C GLY A 127 -19.12 -10.55 -10.46
N LYS A 128 -20.14 -11.31 -10.06
CA LYS A 128 -20.32 -12.72 -10.39
C LYS A 128 -21.69 -12.89 -11.07
N GLU A 129 -21.74 -12.61 -12.36
CA GLU A 129 -22.59 -13.31 -13.32
C GLU A 129 -21.79 -13.57 -14.59
#